data_AF-A0AAW8GBA0-F1
#
_entry.id   AF-A0AAW8GBA0-F1
#
_cell.length_a   1.000
_cell.length_b   1.000
_cell.length_c   1.000
_cell.angle_alpha   90.00
_cell.angle_beta   90.00
_cell.angle_gamma   90.00
#
_symmetry.space_group_name_H-M   'P 1'
#
loop_
_entity.id
_entity.type
_entity.pdbx_description
1 polymer ?
#
loop_
_entity_poly.entity_id
_entity_poly.type
_entity_poly.pdbx_seq_one_letter_code
_entity_poly.pdbx_strand_id
1 'polypeptide(L)'
;MKRSLTLALALAAAVTSFSAAAHKQWLLPSGTTFSGNDPWVSVDAAVSNDLFYFEHVPMRLDDLVITAPDGSTVKPENASTGKYRSVFDVELKQEGTYRIASVSSGLFASYETADGERKRWRGDAAKFAAEVPKNAKNLQVSQMASRVETFVTHGAPTATALKPSGVGLELVPVTAPSDLVAGEAASFKLVLDGKPAPNVEVTVIRGGTRYRNAQEEIKAKTDAQGAFSVTWPDAGMYWLNASSEDDKTSLPQAKQRRLNYVATLEVMPQ
;
A
#
# COMPACT_ATOMS: atom_id res chain seq x y z
N MET A 1 -45.32 0.95 47.41
CA MET A 1 -43.89 0.59 47.35
C MET A 1 -43.58 0.07 45.96
N LYS A 2 -42.36 0.37 45.47
CA LYS A 2 -41.99 0.60 44.07
C LYS A 2 -42.10 -0.64 43.18
N ARG A 3 -42.75 -0.50 42.02
CA ARG A 3 -42.70 -1.47 40.91
C ARG A 3 -41.40 -1.26 40.14
N SER A 4 -40.54 -2.27 40.12
CA SER A 4 -39.28 -2.26 39.38
C SER A 4 -39.57 -2.55 37.90
N LEU A 5 -39.46 -1.53 37.03
CA LEU A 5 -39.34 -1.72 35.59
C LEU A 5 -37.86 -2.04 35.28
N THR A 6 -37.60 -3.26 34.82
CA THR A 6 -36.37 -3.64 34.12
C THR A 6 -36.41 -3.03 32.73
N LEU A 7 -35.71 -1.90 32.54
CA LEU A 7 -35.47 -1.30 31.24
C LEU A 7 -34.17 -1.91 30.67
N ALA A 8 -34.31 -2.73 29.64
CA ALA A 8 -33.18 -3.27 28.88
C ALA A 8 -32.49 -2.13 28.11
N LEU A 9 -31.32 -1.71 28.60
CA LEU A 9 -30.46 -0.74 27.93
C LEU A 9 -29.55 -1.49 26.94
N ALA A 10 -30.07 -1.82 25.75
CA ALA A 10 -29.24 -2.22 24.63
C ALA A 10 -28.61 -0.95 24.03
N LEU A 11 -27.58 -0.44 24.68
CA LEU A 11 -26.86 0.76 24.27
C LEU A 11 -25.95 0.41 23.09
N ALA A 12 -26.40 0.79 21.89
CA ALA A 12 -25.63 1.21 20.73
C ALA A 12 -24.21 0.63 20.62
N ALA A 13 -24.07 -0.46 19.86
CA ALA A 13 -22.84 -0.72 19.12
C ALA A 13 -22.69 0.42 18.11
N ALA A 14 -21.98 1.47 18.53
CA ALA A 14 -21.59 2.56 17.66
C ALA A 14 -20.77 1.96 16.52
N VAL A 15 -21.40 1.98 15.35
CA VAL A 15 -20.85 1.74 14.03
C VAL A 15 -19.44 2.33 13.99
N THR A 16 -18.42 1.48 13.97
CA THR A 16 -17.09 1.89 13.55
C THR A 16 -17.28 2.44 12.15
N SER A 17 -17.18 3.76 12.05
CA SER A 17 -17.22 4.45 10.77
C SER A 17 -16.00 3.94 10.00
N PHE A 18 -16.21 2.93 9.16
CA PHE A 18 -15.24 2.56 8.16
C PHE A 18 -15.03 3.83 7.34
N SER A 19 -13.87 4.47 7.53
CA SER A 19 -13.39 5.43 6.56
C SER A 19 -13.26 4.65 5.27
N ALA A 20 -14.27 4.75 4.40
CA ALA A 20 -14.10 4.41 3.00
C ALA A 20 -12.86 5.21 2.57
N ALA A 21 -11.73 4.52 2.38
CA ALA A 21 -10.50 5.15 1.97
C ALA A 21 -10.77 5.74 0.58
N ALA A 22 -11.13 7.02 0.56
CA ALA A 22 -11.51 7.70 -0.65
C ALA A 22 -10.31 7.76 -1.58
N HIS A 23 -9.07 7.84 -1.08
CA HIS A 23 -7.89 7.93 -1.93
C HIS A 23 -7.13 6.59 -2.00
N LYS A 24 -7.28 5.88 -3.11
CA LYS A 24 -6.57 4.63 -3.40
C LYS A 24 -5.34 4.94 -4.23
N GLN A 25 -4.15 4.66 -3.70
CA GLN A 25 -2.90 4.72 -4.46
C GLN A 25 -2.69 3.39 -5.19
N TRP A 26 -2.09 3.39 -6.37
CA TRP A 26 -1.84 2.16 -7.12
C TRP A 26 -0.74 2.32 -8.17
N LEU A 27 -0.16 1.17 -8.52
CA LEU A 27 0.72 0.96 -9.68
C LEU A 27 0.05 -0.09 -10.56
N LEU A 28 -0.43 0.30 -11.74
CA LEU A 28 -1.13 -0.58 -12.67
C LEU A 28 -0.20 -0.92 -13.83
N PRO A 29 0.36 -2.12 -13.90
CA PRO A 29 1.17 -2.53 -15.05
C PRO A 29 0.26 -2.90 -16.24
N SER A 30 0.79 -2.80 -17.46
CA SER A 30 0.11 -3.20 -18.70
C SER A 30 -0.12 -4.71 -18.82
N GLY A 31 0.52 -5.49 -17.95
CA GLY A 31 0.40 -6.92 -17.74
C GLY A 31 1.38 -7.35 -16.65
N THR A 32 1.23 -8.56 -16.10
CA THR A 32 2.13 -9.06 -15.05
C THR A 32 2.94 -10.30 -15.45
N THR A 33 2.66 -10.89 -16.62
CA THR A 33 3.39 -12.03 -17.15
C THR A 33 3.83 -11.74 -18.59
N PHE A 34 5.11 -11.92 -18.86
CA PHE A 34 5.73 -11.64 -20.15
C PHE A 34 6.62 -12.79 -20.61
N SER A 35 6.78 -12.92 -21.92
CA SER A 35 7.69 -13.86 -22.57
C SER A 35 8.30 -13.21 -23.82
N GLY A 36 9.37 -13.81 -24.36
CA GLY A 36 10.08 -13.31 -25.52
C GLY A 36 11.40 -12.63 -25.16
N ASN A 37 12.04 -12.00 -26.13
CA ASN A 37 13.33 -11.33 -25.88
C ASN A 37 13.09 -9.90 -25.39
N ASP A 38 13.60 -9.60 -24.20
CA ASP A 38 13.60 -8.27 -23.58
C ASP A 38 12.24 -7.53 -23.65
N PRO A 39 11.14 -8.13 -23.16
CA PRO A 39 9.84 -7.48 -23.19
C PRO A 39 9.81 -6.23 -22.31
N TRP A 40 8.87 -5.35 -22.61
CA TRP A 40 8.66 -4.11 -21.89
C TRP A 40 7.32 -4.14 -21.17
N VAL A 41 7.29 -3.61 -19.95
CA VAL A 41 6.06 -3.32 -19.22
C VAL A 41 5.92 -1.82 -19.05
N SER A 42 4.75 -1.28 -19.39
CA SER A 42 4.37 0.10 -19.06
C SER A 42 3.58 0.10 -17.76
N VAL A 43 3.82 1.09 -16.89
CA VAL A 43 3.16 1.19 -15.60
C VAL A 43 2.54 2.56 -15.42
N ASP A 44 1.25 2.56 -15.09
CA ASP A 44 0.50 3.74 -14.66
C ASP A 44 0.54 3.88 -13.14
N ALA A 45 0.82 5.08 -12.64
CA ALA A 45 0.96 5.38 -11.22
C ALA A 45 0.06 6.56 -10.81
N ALA A 46 -0.96 6.30 -9.99
CA ALA A 46 -1.94 7.32 -9.62
C ALA A 46 -2.55 7.12 -8.23
N VAL A 47 -3.24 8.17 -7.78
CA VAL A 47 -4.15 8.15 -6.64
C VAL A 47 -5.54 8.48 -7.18
N SER A 48 -6.57 7.77 -6.73
CA SER A 48 -7.94 7.93 -7.26
C SER A 48 -9.05 7.57 -6.26
N ASN A 49 -10.28 8.04 -6.51
CA ASN A 49 -11.45 7.57 -5.76
C ASN A 49 -12.02 6.29 -6.37
N ASP A 50 -12.32 6.36 -7.67
CA ASP A 50 -12.59 5.20 -8.50
C ASP A 50 -11.31 4.40 -8.73
N LEU A 51 -11.33 3.09 -8.43
CA LEU A 51 -10.15 2.25 -8.54
C LEU A 51 -9.70 2.11 -10.00
N PHE A 52 -8.40 2.30 -10.24
CA PHE A 52 -7.77 2.31 -11.58
C PHE A 52 -8.34 3.36 -12.54
N TYR A 53 -8.77 4.51 -12.01
CA TYR A 53 -9.27 5.63 -12.81
C TYR A 53 -8.49 6.92 -12.52
N PHE A 54 -8.18 7.70 -13.55
CA PHE A 54 -7.28 8.84 -13.44
C PHE A 54 -8.02 10.16 -13.11
N GLU A 55 -8.46 10.33 -11.85
CA GLU A 55 -9.33 11.47 -11.48
C GLU A 55 -8.94 12.29 -10.23
N HIS A 56 -7.87 11.95 -9.52
CA HIS A 56 -7.45 12.71 -8.33
C HIS A 56 -6.08 13.37 -8.51
N VAL A 57 -4.98 12.64 -8.31
CA VAL A 57 -3.60 13.17 -8.49
C VAL A 57 -2.63 12.08 -8.95
N PRO A 58 -1.53 12.43 -9.64
CA PRO A 58 -0.49 11.46 -9.95
C PRO A 58 0.19 10.98 -8.67
N MET A 59 0.59 9.71 -8.65
CA MET A 59 1.61 9.28 -7.71
C MET A 59 2.97 9.78 -8.21
N ARG A 60 3.77 10.38 -7.32
CA ARG A 60 5.10 10.87 -7.66
C ARG A 60 6.08 9.70 -7.75
N LEU A 61 7.10 9.84 -8.59
CA LEU A 61 8.06 8.77 -8.88
C LEU A 61 9.40 8.95 -8.14
N ASP A 62 9.53 9.99 -7.31
CA ASP A 62 10.75 10.26 -6.52
C ASP A 62 11.12 9.09 -5.59
N ASP A 63 10.12 8.37 -5.11
CA ASP A 63 10.23 7.24 -4.18
C ASP A 63 10.11 5.88 -4.91
N LEU A 64 10.23 5.84 -6.24
CA LEU A 64 10.14 4.62 -7.05
C LEU A 64 11.42 3.77 -6.92
N VAL A 65 11.22 2.49 -6.65
CA VAL A 65 12.26 1.46 -6.59
C VAL A 65 11.81 0.27 -7.44
N ILE A 66 12.62 -0.08 -8.43
CA ILE A 66 12.43 -1.29 -9.25
C ILE A 66 13.54 -2.27 -8.90
N THR A 67 13.20 -3.45 -8.40
CA THR A 67 14.13 -4.52 -8.06
C THR A 67 14.05 -5.63 -9.12
N ALA A 68 15.18 -5.96 -9.74
CA ALA A 68 15.31 -7.02 -10.74
C ALA A 68 15.35 -8.42 -10.11
N PRO A 69 15.22 -9.49 -10.92
CA PRO A 69 15.32 -10.89 -10.50
C PRO A 69 16.58 -11.27 -9.73
N ASP A 70 17.71 -10.61 -9.99
CA ASP A 70 18.98 -10.81 -9.26
C ASP A 70 19.08 -9.98 -7.97
N GLY A 71 18.12 -9.10 -7.70
CA GLY A 71 18.08 -8.18 -6.57
C GLY A 71 18.70 -6.80 -6.82
N SER A 72 19.24 -6.55 -8.02
CA SER A 72 19.75 -5.23 -8.41
C SER A 72 18.63 -4.22 -8.64
N THR A 73 18.96 -2.92 -8.60
CA THR A 73 18.00 -1.85 -8.90
C THR A 73 18.02 -1.50 -10.39
N VAL A 74 16.83 -1.38 -10.98
CA VAL A 74 16.62 -0.93 -12.36
C VAL A 74 16.06 0.49 -12.34
N LYS A 75 16.45 1.32 -13.33
CA LYS A 75 15.88 2.65 -13.50
C LYS A 75 14.61 2.56 -14.36
N PRO A 76 13.57 3.36 -14.06
CA PRO A 76 12.46 3.51 -14.98
C PRO A 76 12.94 4.20 -16.27
N GLU A 77 12.38 3.79 -17.40
CA GLU A 77 12.53 4.47 -18.68
C GLU A 77 11.27 5.29 -18.99
N ASN A 78 11.38 6.29 -19.87
CA ASN A 78 10.25 7.13 -20.33
C ASN A 78 9.36 7.71 -19.22
N ALA A 79 9.93 7.98 -18.04
CA ALA A 79 9.20 8.49 -16.90
C ALA A 79 8.60 9.88 -17.19
N SER A 80 7.29 10.03 -16.97
CA SER A 80 6.56 11.27 -17.20
C SER A 80 5.45 11.46 -16.18
N THR A 81 5.24 12.70 -15.72
CA THR A 81 4.18 13.04 -14.76
C THR A 81 3.21 14.06 -15.36
N GLY A 82 1.97 13.63 -15.56
CA GLY A 82 0.86 14.47 -15.99
C GLY A 82 0.03 15.01 -14.83
N LYS A 83 -1.18 15.49 -15.15
CA LYS A 83 -2.12 16.07 -14.17
C LYS A 83 -2.73 15.04 -13.21
N TYR A 84 -2.98 13.82 -13.68
CA TYR A 84 -3.70 12.78 -12.93
C TYR A 84 -2.94 11.46 -12.79
N ARG A 85 -1.86 11.27 -13.55
CA ARG A 85 -1.06 10.05 -13.51
C ARG A 85 0.40 10.33 -13.84
N SER A 86 1.27 9.51 -13.27
CA SER A 86 2.61 9.32 -13.79
C SER A 86 2.64 8.02 -14.61
N VAL A 87 3.50 7.98 -15.61
CA VAL A 87 3.77 6.80 -16.43
C VAL A 87 5.27 6.56 -16.48
N PHE A 88 5.68 5.32 -16.62
CA PHE A 88 7.05 4.91 -16.89
C PHE A 88 7.05 3.51 -17.48
N ASP A 89 8.16 3.13 -18.09
CA ASP A 89 8.38 1.80 -18.61
C ASP A 89 9.52 1.08 -17.88
N VAL A 90 9.49 -0.24 -17.91
CA VAL A 90 10.57 -1.11 -17.42
C VAL A 90 10.90 -2.14 -18.50
N GLU A 91 12.16 -2.16 -18.91
CA GLU A 91 12.71 -3.18 -19.80
C GLU A 91 13.09 -4.43 -18.97
N LEU A 92 12.51 -5.58 -19.29
CA LEU A 92 12.62 -6.82 -18.51
C LEU A 92 13.78 -7.71 -19.01
N LYS A 93 15.02 -7.20 -18.95
CA LYS A 93 16.22 -7.89 -19.52
C LYS A 93 16.53 -9.25 -18.92
N GLN A 94 16.23 -9.42 -17.64
CA GLN A 94 16.44 -10.67 -16.91
C GLN A 94 15.13 -11.45 -16.84
N GLU A 95 15.19 -12.76 -17.06
CA GLU A 95 14.10 -13.66 -16.68
C GLU A 95 13.97 -13.71 -15.15
N GLY A 96 12.74 -13.79 -14.66
CA GLY A 96 12.40 -13.74 -13.25
C GLY A 96 11.32 -12.74 -12.90
N THR A 97 11.08 -12.62 -11.61
CA THR A 97 10.10 -11.68 -11.07
C THR A 97 10.77 -10.39 -10.65
N TYR A 98 10.23 -9.28 -11.13
CA TYR A 98 10.56 -7.91 -10.73
C TYR A 98 9.57 -7.45 -9.67
N ARG A 99 10.07 -6.67 -8.70
CA ARG A 99 9.22 -5.87 -7.80
C ARG A 99 9.29 -4.42 -8.24
N ILE A 100 8.14 -3.80 -8.46
CA ILE A 100 8.02 -2.37 -8.77
C ILE A 100 7.28 -1.73 -7.60
N ALA A 101 7.96 -0.86 -6.84
CA ALA A 101 7.43 -0.31 -5.60
C ALA A 101 7.66 1.21 -5.50
N SER A 102 6.68 1.94 -4.98
CA SER A 102 6.85 3.27 -4.42
C SER A 102 6.92 3.14 -2.90
N VAL A 103 8.06 3.53 -2.31
CA VAL A 103 8.32 3.36 -0.86
C VAL A 103 8.55 4.72 -0.23
N SER A 104 7.58 5.19 0.56
CA SER A 104 7.66 6.48 1.24
C SER A 104 7.70 6.30 2.74
N SER A 105 8.61 6.98 3.42
CA SER A 105 8.69 7.02 4.87
C SER A 105 9.06 8.44 5.29
N GLY A 106 8.65 8.85 6.49
CA GLY A 106 9.05 10.13 7.04
C GLY A 106 8.14 10.64 8.13
N LEU A 107 8.50 11.80 8.63
CA LEU A 107 7.78 12.52 9.66
C LEU A 107 6.98 13.66 9.05
N PHE A 108 5.83 13.90 9.66
CA PHE A 108 4.94 15.00 9.35
C PHE A 108 4.74 15.78 10.64
N ALA A 109 4.97 17.08 10.57
CA ALA A 109 4.70 17.96 11.69
C ALA A 109 3.75 19.08 11.29
N SER A 110 2.91 19.49 12.22
CA SER A 110 2.21 20.77 12.14
C SER A 110 2.40 21.53 13.44
N TYR A 111 2.65 22.83 13.34
CA TYR A 111 2.92 23.67 14.49
C TYR A 111 2.57 25.13 14.20
N GLU A 112 2.50 25.95 15.25
CA GLU A 112 2.41 27.40 15.16
C GLU A 112 3.76 28.03 15.45
N THR A 113 4.16 29.02 14.64
CA THR A 113 5.33 29.86 14.92
C THR A 113 5.10 30.74 16.14
N ALA A 114 6.16 31.38 16.63
CA ALA A 114 6.04 32.36 17.71
C ALA A 114 5.03 33.49 17.37
N ASP A 115 4.94 33.84 16.09
CA ASP A 115 4.06 34.88 15.54
C ASP A 115 2.62 34.40 15.27
N GLY A 116 2.31 33.12 15.58
CA GLY A 116 0.98 32.53 15.44
C GLY A 116 0.66 31.95 14.06
N GLU A 117 1.63 31.88 13.14
CA GLU A 117 1.43 31.31 11.81
C GLU A 117 1.44 29.78 11.87
N ARG A 118 0.42 29.11 11.32
CA ARG A 118 0.38 27.65 11.24
C ARG A 118 1.25 27.14 10.09
N LYS A 119 2.27 26.35 10.41
CA LYS A 119 3.17 25.70 9.44
C LYS A 119 3.01 24.19 9.45
N ARG A 120 3.30 23.60 8.29
CA ARG A 120 3.46 22.15 8.10
C ARG A 120 4.88 21.87 7.68
N TRP A 121 5.40 20.73 8.12
CA TRP A 121 6.73 20.27 7.79
C TRP A 121 6.69 18.78 7.47
N ARG A 122 7.50 18.36 6.50
CA ARG A 122 7.70 16.96 6.14
C ARG A 122 9.18 16.71 5.95
N GLY A 123 9.70 15.63 6.51
CA GLY A 123 11.09 15.23 6.33
C GLY A 123 11.51 14.07 7.21
N ASP A 124 12.80 13.79 7.22
CA ASP A 124 13.38 12.71 8.02
C ASP A 124 13.73 13.17 9.44
N ALA A 125 13.88 12.20 10.35
CA ALA A 125 14.21 12.47 11.75
C ALA A 125 15.49 13.32 11.91
N ALA A 126 16.46 13.11 11.03
CA ALA A 126 17.73 13.84 11.03
C ALA A 126 17.57 15.35 10.77
N LYS A 127 16.55 15.77 10.01
CA LYS A 127 16.30 17.18 9.66
C LYS A 127 15.40 17.89 10.67
N PHE A 128 14.65 17.13 11.47
CA PHE A 128 13.61 17.67 12.34
C PHE A 128 14.11 18.78 13.28
N ALA A 129 15.21 18.55 13.99
CA ALA A 129 15.71 19.50 14.99
C ALA A 129 16.27 20.79 14.38
N ALA A 130 16.68 20.76 13.11
CA ALA A 130 17.20 21.92 12.38
C ALA A 130 16.08 22.75 11.74
N GLU A 131 15.00 22.10 11.30
CA GLU A 131 13.96 22.74 10.50
C GLU A 131 12.66 23.03 11.28
N VAL A 132 12.44 22.38 12.42
CA VAL A 132 11.30 22.63 13.31
C VAL A 132 11.76 23.49 14.50
N PRO A 133 11.19 24.70 14.71
CA PRO A 133 11.59 25.57 15.81
C PRO A 133 11.38 24.92 17.18
N LYS A 134 12.36 25.06 18.09
CA LYS A 134 12.27 24.53 19.47
C LYS A 134 11.14 25.15 20.29
N ASN A 135 10.75 26.39 19.98
CA ASN A 135 9.66 27.12 20.61
C ASN A 135 8.34 27.03 19.82
N ALA A 136 8.23 26.08 18.89
CA ALA A 136 7.00 25.82 18.15
C ALA A 136 5.86 25.50 19.12
N LYS A 137 4.74 26.21 18.97
CA LYS A 137 3.52 25.98 19.76
C LYS A 137 2.64 24.95 19.06
N ASN A 138 1.81 24.25 19.83
CA ASN A 138 0.85 23.26 19.31
C ASN A 138 1.50 22.21 18.38
N LEU A 139 2.74 21.83 18.67
CA LEU A 139 3.50 20.88 17.86
C LEU A 139 2.84 19.51 17.89
N GLN A 140 2.39 19.06 16.72
CA GLN A 140 1.90 17.72 16.47
C GLN A 140 2.85 17.05 15.49
N VAL A 141 3.34 15.85 15.83
CA VAL A 141 4.23 15.07 14.99
C VAL A 141 3.67 13.67 14.82
N SER A 142 3.63 13.18 13.59
CA SER A 142 3.34 11.79 13.25
C SER A 142 4.41 11.23 12.33
N GLN A 143 4.61 9.93 12.38
CA GLN A 143 5.44 9.21 11.41
C GLN A 143 4.55 8.40 10.47
N MET A 144 4.99 8.25 9.23
CA MET A 144 4.37 7.37 8.24
C MET A 144 5.42 6.48 7.61
N ALA A 145 5.04 5.25 7.30
CA ALA A 145 5.69 4.41 6.30
C ALA A 145 4.61 3.81 5.39
N SER A 146 4.74 4.01 4.08
CA SER A 146 3.79 3.55 3.07
C SER A 146 4.53 2.85 1.92
N ARG A 147 4.01 1.70 1.51
CA ARG A 147 4.48 0.92 0.37
C ARG A 147 3.32 0.68 -0.59
N VAL A 148 3.53 1.01 -1.85
CA VAL A 148 2.62 0.70 -2.97
C VAL A 148 3.42 -0.11 -3.96
N GLU A 149 3.01 -1.34 -4.28
CA GLU A 149 3.78 -2.19 -5.20
C GLU A 149 2.93 -3.01 -6.17
N THR A 150 3.60 -3.49 -7.21
CA THR A 150 3.12 -4.51 -8.13
C THR A 150 4.29 -5.42 -8.52
N PHE A 151 3.99 -6.56 -9.11
CA PHE A 151 4.96 -7.59 -9.47
C PHE A 151 4.78 -7.95 -10.93
N VAL A 152 5.90 -8.11 -11.64
CA VAL A 152 5.91 -8.47 -13.05
C VAL A 152 6.90 -9.59 -13.24
N THR A 153 6.51 -10.66 -13.93
CA THR A 153 7.34 -11.83 -14.19
C THR A 153 7.62 -11.95 -15.68
N HIS A 154 8.89 -12.06 -16.03
CA HIS A 154 9.35 -12.40 -17.38
C HIS A 154 9.89 -13.83 -17.37
N GLY A 155 9.29 -14.74 -18.14
CA GLY A 155 9.72 -16.14 -18.16
C GLY A 155 9.46 -16.85 -16.82
N ALA A 156 10.43 -17.62 -16.32
CA ALA A 156 10.28 -18.37 -15.07
C ALA A 156 10.40 -17.47 -13.83
N PRO A 157 9.51 -17.56 -12.82
CA PRO A 157 9.53 -16.69 -11.65
C PRO A 157 10.74 -16.91 -10.74
N THR A 158 11.17 -15.85 -10.06
CA THR A 158 12.27 -15.88 -9.08
C THR A 158 11.85 -15.22 -7.76
N ALA A 159 12.41 -15.68 -6.64
CA ALA A 159 12.02 -15.21 -5.31
C ALA A 159 12.87 -14.04 -4.77
N THR A 160 14.01 -13.72 -5.39
CA THR A 160 14.99 -12.75 -4.84
C THR A 160 14.39 -11.36 -4.68
N ALA A 161 13.70 -10.83 -5.70
CA ALA A 161 13.06 -9.53 -5.66
C ALA A 161 11.88 -9.46 -4.66
N LEU A 162 11.33 -10.63 -4.26
CA LEU A 162 10.19 -10.75 -3.37
C LEU A 162 10.56 -10.75 -1.88
N LYS A 163 11.86 -10.79 -1.55
CA LYS A 163 12.32 -10.72 -0.15
C LYS A 163 11.90 -9.38 0.48
N PRO A 164 11.32 -9.35 1.69
CA PRO A 164 10.96 -8.10 2.35
C PRO A 164 12.20 -7.28 2.71
N SER A 165 12.08 -5.95 2.72
CA SER A 165 13.16 -5.04 3.13
C SER A 165 13.36 -5.00 4.65
N GLY A 166 12.37 -5.44 5.42
CA GLY A 166 12.37 -5.40 6.88
C GLY A 166 11.93 -4.05 7.45
N VAL A 167 11.31 -3.17 6.64
CA VAL A 167 10.91 -1.83 7.05
C VAL A 167 9.43 -1.61 6.76
N GLY A 168 8.66 -1.30 7.81
CA GLY A 168 7.23 -1.04 7.68
C GLY A 168 6.41 -2.30 7.41
N LEU A 169 5.21 -2.13 6.87
CA LEU A 169 4.31 -3.22 6.53
C LEU A 169 4.61 -3.71 5.09
N GLU A 170 4.85 -5.01 4.92
CA GLU A 170 5.23 -5.63 3.66
C GLU A 170 4.50 -6.95 3.43
N LEU A 171 4.23 -7.29 2.17
CA LEU A 171 3.65 -8.57 1.78
C LEU A 171 4.75 -9.56 1.39
N VAL A 172 4.62 -10.77 1.89
CA VAL A 172 5.42 -11.93 1.49
C VAL A 172 4.48 -12.92 0.80
N PRO A 173 4.58 -13.11 -0.52
CA PRO A 173 3.75 -14.08 -1.22
C PRO A 173 4.10 -15.51 -0.79
N VAL A 174 3.06 -16.31 -0.51
CA VAL A 174 3.19 -17.78 -0.40
C VAL A 174 2.80 -18.40 -1.73
N THR A 175 1.69 -17.96 -2.31
CA THR A 175 1.38 -18.14 -3.74
C THR A 175 2.08 -17.05 -4.53
N ALA A 176 2.77 -17.42 -5.62
CA ALA A 176 3.49 -16.45 -6.45
C ALA A 176 2.52 -15.43 -7.07
N PRO A 177 2.89 -14.14 -7.18
CA PRO A 177 2.02 -13.14 -7.79
C PRO A 177 1.65 -13.40 -9.26
N SER A 178 2.43 -14.22 -9.97
CA SER A 178 2.16 -14.67 -11.35
C SER A 178 1.14 -15.82 -11.45
N ASP A 179 0.81 -16.45 -10.32
CA ASP A 179 0.08 -17.74 -10.29
C ASP A 179 -1.32 -17.57 -9.68
N LEU A 180 -1.91 -16.38 -9.78
CA LEU A 180 -3.24 -16.10 -9.24
C LEU A 180 -4.29 -16.44 -10.30
N VAL A 181 -5.19 -17.37 -9.96
CA VAL A 181 -6.23 -17.87 -10.88
C VAL A 181 -7.62 -17.68 -10.26
N ALA A 182 -8.58 -17.30 -11.10
CA ALA A 182 -9.97 -17.16 -10.72
C ALA A 182 -10.56 -18.50 -10.21
N GLY A 183 -11.35 -18.43 -9.14
CA GLY A 183 -11.90 -19.57 -8.42
C GLY A 183 -10.92 -20.24 -7.44
N GLU A 184 -9.63 -19.92 -7.49
CA GLU A 184 -8.63 -20.51 -6.61
C GLU A 184 -8.29 -19.61 -5.41
N ALA A 185 -7.83 -20.24 -4.32
CA ALA A 185 -7.33 -19.53 -3.15
C ALA A 185 -5.82 -19.28 -3.29
N ALA A 186 -5.40 -18.05 -3.10
CA ALA A 186 -4.00 -17.68 -2.94
C ALA A 186 -3.70 -17.31 -1.49
N SER A 187 -2.50 -17.66 -1.03
CA SER A 187 -2.04 -17.38 0.33
C SER A 187 -0.90 -16.39 0.34
N PHE A 188 -0.89 -15.55 1.37
CA PHE A 188 0.09 -14.50 1.57
C PHE A 188 0.41 -14.36 3.06
N LYS A 189 1.49 -13.62 3.37
CA LYS A 189 1.79 -13.16 4.72
C LYS A 189 2.03 -11.67 4.72
N LEU A 190 1.56 -10.96 5.74
CA LEU A 190 2.03 -9.62 6.06
C LEU A 190 3.07 -9.68 7.16
N VAL A 191 4.14 -8.92 6.97
CA VAL A 191 5.18 -8.70 7.97
C VAL A 191 5.29 -7.22 8.30
N LEU A 192 5.53 -6.91 9.57
CA LEU A 192 5.80 -5.57 10.08
C LEU A 192 7.23 -5.53 10.61
N ASP A 193 8.06 -4.71 9.99
CA ASP A 193 9.50 -4.60 10.26
C ASP A 193 10.18 -5.99 10.27
N GLY A 194 9.85 -6.82 9.27
CA GLY A 194 10.38 -8.19 9.09
C GLY A 194 9.81 -9.26 10.02
N LYS A 195 8.86 -8.94 10.91
CA LYS A 195 8.21 -9.90 11.82
C LYS A 195 6.77 -10.17 11.38
N PRO A 196 6.19 -11.36 11.65
CA PRO A 196 4.76 -11.60 11.42
C PRO A 196 3.87 -10.45 11.94
N ALA A 197 2.94 -9.98 11.12
CA ALA A 197 2.00 -8.92 11.46
C ALA A 197 0.60 -9.51 11.71
N PRO A 198 0.26 -9.89 12.95
CA PRO A 198 -1.02 -10.53 13.25
C PRO A 198 -2.16 -9.52 13.35
N ASN A 199 -3.39 -10.00 13.14
CA ASN A 199 -4.62 -9.23 13.30
C ASN A 199 -4.76 -7.98 12.41
N VAL A 200 -4.01 -7.92 11.30
CA VAL A 200 -4.11 -6.84 10.32
C VAL A 200 -5.29 -7.12 9.40
N GLU A 201 -6.18 -6.14 9.26
CA GLU A 201 -7.28 -6.20 8.30
C GLU A 201 -6.74 -5.97 6.89
N VAL A 202 -7.18 -6.82 5.96
CA VAL A 202 -6.83 -6.75 4.54
C VAL A 202 -8.12 -6.58 3.75
N THR A 203 -8.15 -5.56 2.90
CA THR A 203 -9.25 -5.29 1.96
C THR A 203 -8.74 -5.49 0.55
N VAL A 204 -9.48 -6.25 -0.25
CA VAL A 204 -9.16 -6.52 -1.65
C VAL A 204 -10.35 -6.12 -2.52
N ILE A 205 -10.09 -5.41 -3.61
CA ILE A 205 -11.12 -4.83 -4.48
C ILE A 205 -10.74 -5.10 -5.93
N ARG A 206 -11.63 -5.70 -6.71
CA ARG A 206 -11.43 -5.86 -8.16
C ARG A 206 -11.48 -4.50 -8.85
N GLY A 207 -10.65 -4.28 -9.86
CA GLY A 207 -10.71 -3.12 -10.74
C GLY A 207 -12.07 -2.95 -11.44
N GLY A 208 -12.31 -1.79 -12.07
CA GLY A 208 -13.56 -1.52 -12.77
C GLY A 208 -14.73 -1.15 -11.84
N THR A 209 -14.46 -0.66 -10.63
CA THR A 209 -15.48 -0.26 -9.64
C THR A 209 -16.45 0.79 -10.19
N ARG A 210 -15.98 1.66 -11.09
CA ARG A 210 -16.79 2.70 -11.75
C ARG A 210 -18.01 2.15 -12.49
N TYR A 211 -17.95 0.90 -12.96
CA TYR A 211 -19.01 0.26 -13.73
C TYR A 211 -19.86 -0.70 -12.90
N ARG A 212 -19.73 -0.67 -11.56
CA ARG A 212 -20.48 -1.52 -10.64
C ARG A 212 -21.24 -0.68 -9.62
N ASN A 213 -22.36 -1.22 -9.16
CA ASN A 213 -23.16 -0.62 -8.10
C ASN A 213 -22.56 -0.81 -6.70
N ALA A 214 -21.50 -1.60 -6.58
CA ALA A 214 -20.78 -1.87 -5.33
C ALA A 214 -19.27 -2.10 -5.59
N GLN A 215 -18.45 -1.86 -4.57
CA GLN A 215 -17.00 -2.10 -4.67
C GLN A 215 -16.65 -3.59 -4.73
N GLU A 216 -17.51 -4.47 -4.20
CA GLU A 216 -17.25 -5.93 -4.10
C GLU A 216 -15.99 -6.22 -3.28
N GLU A 217 -15.89 -5.61 -2.09
CA GLU A 217 -14.76 -5.80 -1.18
C GLU A 217 -14.68 -7.24 -0.67
N ILE A 218 -13.51 -7.84 -0.81
CA ILE A 218 -13.13 -9.08 -0.12
C ILE A 218 -12.34 -8.67 1.12
N LYS A 219 -12.77 -9.14 2.29
CA LYS A 219 -12.11 -8.86 3.56
C LYS A 219 -11.42 -10.11 4.09
N ALA A 220 -10.17 -9.97 4.49
CA ALA A 220 -9.40 -10.97 5.20
C ALA A 220 -8.75 -10.35 6.43
N LYS A 221 -8.27 -11.20 7.33
CA LYS A 221 -7.53 -10.78 8.52
C LYS A 221 -6.36 -11.72 8.73
N THR A 222 -5.20 -11.17 9.07
CA THR A 222 -4.02 -11.99 9.28
C THR A 222 -4.08 -12.76 10.59
N ASP A 223 -3.60 -14.01 10.56
CA ASP A 223 -3.48 -14.87 11.74
C ASP A 223 -2.25 -14.53 12.60
N ALA A 224 -1.96 -15.35 13.62
CA ALA A 224 -0.82 -15.16 14.51
C ALA A 224 0.55 -15.19 13.80
N GLN A 225 0.63 -15.82 12.63
CA GLN A 225 1.81 -15.92 11.76
C GLN A 225 1.82 -14.83 10.67
N GLY A 226 0.87 -13.89 10.71
CA GLY A 226 0.70 -12.85 9.71
C GLY A 226 0.10 -13.37 8.40
N ALA A 227 -0.34 -14.62 8.35
CA ALA A 227 -0.85 -15.24 7.13
C ALA A 227 -2.33 -14.93 6.89
N PHE A 228 -2.72 -14.85 5.62
CA PHE A 228 -4.10 -14.73 5.18
C PHE A 228 -4.26 -15.36 3.79
N SER A 229 -5.51 -15.67 3.42
CA SER A 229 -5.84 -16.21 2.10
C SER A 229 -6.94 -15.38 1.45
N VAL A 230 -6.90 -15.31 0.12
CA VAL A 230 -7.92 -14.66 -0.72
C VAL A 230 -8.34 -15.65 -1.80
N THR A 231 -9.63 -15.90 -1.91
CA THR A 231 -10.21 -16.62 -3.06
C THR A 231 -10.67 -15.60 -4.09
N TRP A 232 -10.15 -15.71 -5.31
CA TRP A 232 -10.42 -14.72 -6.36
C TRP A 232 -11.70 -15.08 -7.10
N PRO A 233 -12.77 -14.27 -7.04
CA PRO A 233 -14.02 -14.65 -7.68
C PRO A 233 -13.94 -14.62 -9.22
N ASP A 234 -13.14 -13.71 -9.78
CA ASP A 234 -13.06 -13.47 -11.22
C ASP A 234 -11.64 -13.11 -11.64
N ALA A 235 -11.36 -13.20 -12.94
CA ALA A 235 -10.13 -12.68 -13.52
C ALA A 235 -10.12 -11.14 -13.56
N GLY A 236 -8.93 -10.55 -13.55
CA GLY A 236 -8.69 -9.13 -13.68
C GLY A 236 -7.68 -8.57 -12.69
N MET A 237 -7.49 -7.25 -12.72
CA MET A 237 -6.62 -6.54 -11.79
C MET A 237 -7.33 -6.30 -10.45
N TYR A 238 -6.64 -6.55 -9.35
CA TYR A 238 -7.11 -6.37 -7.99
C TYR A 238 -6.20 -5.40 -7.24
N TRP A 239 -6.83 -4.56 -6.43
CA TRP A 239 -6.17 -3.70 -5.45
C TRP A 239 -6.31 -4.30 -4.07
N LEU A 240 -5.18 -4.56 -3.42
CA LEU A 240 -5.11 -5.04 -2.05
C LEU A 240 -4.58 -3.92 -1.17
N ASN A 241 -5.19 -3.71 -0.02
CA ASN A 241 -4.73 -2.76 0.98
C ASN A 241 -4.77 -3.33 2.38
N ALA A 242 -3.76 -2.96 3.16
CA ALA A 242 -3.68 -3.22 4.58
C ALA A 242 -3.07 -2.01 5.28
N SER A 243 -3.55 -1.71 6.48
CA SER A 243 -3.02 -0.61 7.29
C SER A 243 -2.89 -1.03 8.74
N SER A 244 -1.89 -0.48 9.42
CA SER A 244 -1.71 -0.64 10.86
C SER A 244 -1.15 0.64 11.47
N GLU A 245 -1.22 0.76 12.78
CA GLU A 245 -0.61 1.86 13.53
C GLU A 245 0.15 1.27 14.72
N ASP A 246 1.30 1.87 15.06
CA ASP A 246 2.05 1.55 16.26
C ASP A 246 2.74 2.79 16.86
N ASP A 247 3.46 2.60 17.95
CA ASP A 247 4.23 3.62 18.66
C ASP A 247 5.75 3.55 18.37
N LYS A 248 6.17 2.73 17.38
CA LYS A 248 7.58 2.55 17.01
C LYS A 248 8.06 3.69 16.14
N THR A 249 8.20 4.86 16.74
CA THR A 249 8.61 6.08 16.05
C THR A 249 10.12 6.31 16.16
N SER A 250 10.66 7.03 15.18
CA SER A 250 12.06 7.45 15.11
C SER A 250 12.36 8.71 15.93
N LEU A 251 11.32 9.39 16.43
CA LEU A 251 11.43 10.59 17.26
C LEU A 251 10.47 10.52 18.46
N PRO A 252 10.92 10.90 19.68
CA PRO A 252 10.06 10.96 20.86
C PRO A 252 8.83 11.88 20.73
N GLN A 253 8.91 12.91 19.88
CA GLN A 253 7.82 13.84 19.58
C GLN A 253 6.70 13.18 18.76
N ALA A 254 7.03 12.19 17.93
CA ALA A 254 6.04 11.41 17.21
C ALA A 254 5.50 10.33 18.15
N LYS A 255 4.20 10.38 18.45
CA LYS A 255 3.54 9.39 19.32
C LYS A 255 2.93 8.22 18.58
N GLN A 256 2.87 8.32 17.25
CA GLN A 256 2.24 7.32 16.39
C GLN A 256 2.99 7.23 15.07
N ARG A 257 3.18 6.00 14.61
CA ARG A 257 3.59 5.66 13.25
C ARG A 257 2.42 4.98 12.54
N ARG A 258 2.03 5.56 11.40
CA ARG A 258 1.04 4.98 10.49
C ARG A 258 1.73 4.14 9.43
N LEU A 259 1.20 2.96 9.19
CA LEU A 259 1.73 1.98 8.25
C LEU A 259 0.67 1.69 7.22
N ASN A 260 1.03 1.80 5.95
CA ASN A 260 0.13 1.51 4.85
C ASN A 260 0.82 0.60 3.82
N TYR A 261 0.12 -0.42 3.39
CA TYR A 261 0.57 -1.34 2.36
C TYR A 261 -0.50 -1.42 1.27
N VAL A 262 -0.06 -1.33 0.02
CA VAL A 262 -0.89 -1.55 -1.16
C VAL A 262 -0.18 -2.47 -2.14
N ALA A 263 -0.92 -3.41 -2.70
CA ALA A 263 -0.51 -4.17 -3.89
C ALA A 263 -1.53 -4.04 -5.02
N THR A 264 -1.04 -4.00 -6.26
CA THR A 264 -1.86 -4.31 -7.45
C THR A 264 -1.44 -5.68 -7.99
N LEU A 265 -2.40 -6.58 -8.08
CA LEU A 265 -2.22 -7.99 -8.46
C LEU A 265 -3.12 -8.34 -9.64
N GLU A 266 -2.63 -9.13 -10.58
CA GLU A 266 -3.43 -9.64 -11.69
C GLU A 266 -3.87 -11.07 -11.40
N VAL A 267 -5.15 -11.37 -11.67
CA VAL A 267 -5.72 -12.71 -11.58
C VAL A 267 -6.10 -13.18 -12.98
N MET A 268 -5.61 -14.34 -13.38
CA MET A 268 -5.87 -14.95 -14.68
C MET A 268 -7.16 -15.77 -14.66
N PRO A 269 -7.84 -15.95 -15.83
CA PRO A 269 -8.91 -16.92 -15.94
C PRO A 269 -8.40 -18.36 -15.75
N GLN A 270 -9.32 -19.29 -15.45
CA GLN A 270 -9.05 -20.73 -15.45
C GLN A 270 -8.67 -21.25 -16.83
#